data_AF-A0A954UX99-F1
#
_entry.id   AF-A0A954UX99-F1
#
_cell.length_a   1.000
_cell.length_b   1.000
_cell.length_c   1.000
_cell.angle_alpha   90.00
_cell.angle_beta   90.00
_cell.angle_gamma   90.00
#
_symmetry.space_group_name_H-M   'P 1'
#
loop_
_entity.id
_entity.type
_entity.pdbx_description
1 polymer ?
#
loop_
_entity_poly.entity_id
_entity_poly.type
_entity_poly.pdbx_seq_one_letter_code
_entity_poly.pdbx_strand_id
1 'polypeptide(L)'
;MAKPNTESRFVELRRKFQAWLTQSAPSGVMRLDLQVLEDRVLYSATPLPVDAAESIDANLDHLDSSMQAVVADPYAPQPDSSANGAPAPSTDASNSSLIASLDASLADLDLLLAQQDPASDSDDHSIDVMWPDAPSSESSSSDVPSIDVPTSPDHLRHEVIFVQSTLYDLDRLTADLFDGDTQDRVLHVIALDQSVSGFEQIDATLAQYSNLDAIHFVTHGTDGFVQLGGSWLTYWNIDAHAADLQRWGMALHENGDILIYGCDVAASQTGQNMLDSIALFTQADVAASTDSTGSIARGGNWDLEWSSGEIETNLAFSSELQNSYESLWATYTVTSSSGGTGAGTLRAAITNANSNPGFDTIVFNIGTGVQTINLSGAIANITGAVFIDGTTQGGYSNTPLIVVNGGGSIQDGFRLYSGSAGSTIRGLVIQNFTQDGIDIYQSNGNTIVGNYIGITQAGTAAAGN
;
A
#
# COMPACT_ATOMS: atom_id res chain seq x y z
N MET A 1 -23.11 10.00 39.00
CA MET A 1 -21.69 9.79 38.68
C MET A 1 -21.62 9.21 37.28
N ALA A 2 -21.25 10.01 36.29
CA ALA A 2 -21.14 9.58 34.90
C ALA A 2 -19.83 8.79 34.71
N LYS A 3 -19.89 7.68 33.96
CA LYS A 3 -18.69 6.91 33.56
C LYS A 3 -17.88 7.77 32.57
N PRO A 4 -16.54 7.79 32.64
CA PRO A 4 -15.74 8.51 31.66
C PRO A 4 -15.81 7.82 30.29
N ASN A 5 -16.00 8.63 29.25
CA ASN A 5 -16.01 8.28 27.83
C ASN A 5 -14.71 7.54 27.43
N THR A 6 -14.86 6.43 26.71
CA THR A 6 -13.78 5.58 26.18
C THR A 6 -12.83 6.36 25.24
N GLU A 7 -13.33 7.34 24.46
CA GLU A 7 -12.53 8.22 23.58
C GLU A 7 -11.46 9.00 24.36
N SER A 8 -11.80 9.47 25.57
CA SER A 8 -10.86 10.22 26.42
C SER A 8 -9.68 9.38 26.92
N ARG A 9 -9.82 8.05 26.96
CA ARG A 9 -8.73 7.15 27.38
C ARG A 9 -7.74 6.90 26.25
N PHE A 10 -8.19 6.91 24.99
CA PHE A 10 -7.33 6.75 23.82
C PHE A 10 -6.51 8.01 23.53
N VAL A 11 -7.11 9.19 23.68
CA VAL A 11 -6.39 10.48 23.59
C VAL A 11 -5.27 10.58 24.64
N GLU A 12 -5.52 10.09 25.85
CA GLU A 12 -4.52 10.03 26.92
C GLU A 12 -3.39 9.03 26.61
N LEU A 13 -3.70 7.91 25.96
CA LEU A 13 -2.71 6.90 25.54
C LEU A 13 -1.80 7.43 24.41
N ARG A 14 -2.36 8.11 23.41
CA ARG A 14 -1.60 8.75 22.32
C ARG A 14 -0.58 9.77 22.86
N ARG A 15 -1.02 10.62 23.79
CA ARG A 15 -0.15 11.63 24.43
C ARG A 15 0.98 10.99 25.26
N LYS A 16 0.66 9.92 25.99
CA LYS A 16 1.66 9.19 26.81
C LYS A 16 2.68 8.47 25.96
N PHE A 17 2.27 7.91 24.81
CA PHE A 17 3.17 7.23 23.89
C PHE A 17 4.13 8.21 23.19
N GLN A 18 3.63 9.37 22.74
CA GLN A 18 4.46 10.45 22.19
C GLN A 18 5.47 11.00 23.22
N ALA A 19 5.06 11.16 24.48
CA ALA A 19 5.94 11.58 25.57
C ALA A 19 7.02 10.55 25.92
N TRP A 20 6.74 9.26 25.71
CA TRP A 20 7.68 8.17 25.96
C TRP A 20 8.77 8.06 24.88
N LEU A 21 8.41 8.22 23.60
CA LEU A 21 9.35 8.20 22.47
C LEU A 21 10.38 9.34 22.53
N THR A 22 9.94 10.53 22.95
CA THR A 22 10.80 11.71 23.10
C THR A 22 11.77 11.61 24.28
N GLN A 23 11.48 10.76 25.28
CA GLN A 23 12.33 10.54 26.45
C GLN A 23 13.28 9.34 26.31
N SER A 24 13.05 8.46 25.34
CA SER A 24 13.73 7.15 25.26
C SER A 24 14.69 6.99 24.07
N ALA A 25 14.95 8.03 23.28
CA ALA A 25 15.90 7.95 22.17
C ALA A 25 17.36 7.86 22.70
N PRO A 26 18.11 6.77 22.44
CA PRO A 26 19.53 6.71 22.74
C PRO A 26 20.28 7.68 21.80
N SER A 27 21.14 8.51 22.37
CA SER A 27 22.03 9.40 21.64
C SER A 27 23.00 8.61 20.75
N GLY A 28 22.72 8.54 19.44
CA GLY A 28 23.64 7.94 18.47
C GLY A 28 22.97 7.39 17.23
N VAL A 29 22.31 8.22 16.42
CA VAL A 29 22.09 7.91 15.00
C VAL A 29 22.51 9.13 14.18
N MET A 30 23.36 8.85 13.20
CA MET A 30 24.07 9.75 12.29
C MET A 30 23.15 10.82 11.67
N ARG A 31 23.57 12.09 11.78
CA ARG A 31 23.12 13.16 10.88
C ARG A 31 23.62 12.82 9.47
N LEU A 32 22.72 12.46 8.56
CA LEU A 32 23.04 12.45 7.13
C LEU A 32 23.13 13.89 6.63
N ASP A 33 24.25 14.16 5.97
CA ASP A 33 24.66 15.43 5.42
C ASP A 33 23.71 15.88 4.29
N LEU A 34 23.28 17.14 4.37
CA LEU A 34 22.14 17.69 3.63
C LEU A 34 22.60 18.42 2.36
N GLN A 35 23.38 17.75 1.50
CA GLN A 35 23.99 18.37 0.30
C GLN A 35 23.84 17.59 -1.03
N VAL A 36 22.80 16.74 -1.21
CA VAL A 36 22.55 16.09 -2.52
C VAL A 36 21.08 16.21 -2.97
N LEU A 37 20.45 17.37 -2.79
CA LEU A 37 19.12 17.66 -3.33
C LEU A 37 19.07 19.01 -4.05
N GLU A 38 19.90 19.17 -5.07
CA GLU A 38 19.69 20.20 -6.09
C GLU A 38 19.75 19.54 -7.47
N ASP A 39 18.57 19.17 -7.99
CA ASP A 39 18.21 19.25 -9.43
C ASP A 39 16.90 18.51 -9.73
N ARG A 40 15.74 19.01 -9.28
CA ARG A 40 14.42 18.72 -9.91
C ARG A 40 13.40 19.86 -9.75
N VAL A 41 13.82 21.11 -9.96
CA VAL A 41 12.88 22.22 -10.19
C VAL A 41 13.20 22.87 -11.53
N LEU A 42 12.33 22.70 -12.53
CA LEU A 42 12.48 23.33 -13.84
C LEU A 42 11.80 24.71 -13.88
N TYR A 43 12.65 25.71 -14.14
CA TYR A 43 12.46 26.98 -14.88
C TYR A 43 11.60 28.14 -14.33
N SER A 44 12.28 29.26 -14.00
CA SER A 44 12.01 30.57 -14.64
C SER A 44 13.24 31.52 -14.70
N ALA A 45 13.52 32.00 -15.93
CA ALA A 45 14.08 33.29 -16.40
C ALA A 45 15.51 33.85 -16.02
N THR A 46 16.43 33.71 -17.00
CA THR A 46 17.49 34.63 -17.51
C THR A 46 18.75 35.05 -16.70
N PRO A 47 19.94 35.21 -17.34
CA PRO A 47 21.26 35.07 -16.69
C PRO A 47 22.04 36.39 -16.49
N LEU A 48 22.89 36.46 -15.46
CA LEU A 48 24.01 37.42 -15.33
C LEU A 48 25.20 36.80 -14.55
N PRO A 49 26.44 37.34 -14.71
CA PRO A 49 27.63 36.54 -15.04
C PRO A 49 28.56 36.16 -13.88
N VAL A 50 29.39 35.16 -14.20
CA VAL A 50 30.50 34.55 -13.46
C VAL A 50 31.49 35.57 -12.89
N ASP A 51 31.88 35.39 -11.61
CA ASP A 51 33.27 35.54 -11.19
C ASP A 51 33.56 34.88 -9.81
N ALA A 52 34.73 34.23 -9.79
CA ALA A 52 35.61 33.90 -8.65
C ALA A 52 35.28 32.72 -7.70
N ALA A 53 36.00 31.63 -7.95
CA ALA A 53 36.39 30.59 -7.00
C ALA A 53 37.39 31.10 -5.94
N GLU A 54 37.40 30.50 -4.74
CA GLU A 54 38.59 29.93 -4.07
C GLU A 54 38.35 29.54 -2.59
N SER A 55 39.13 28.54 -2.16
CA SER A 55 39.43 28.08 -0.80
C SER A 55 38.48 27.03 -0.18
N ILE A 56 38.87 25.75 -0.23
CA ILE A 56 39.16 24.91 0.96
C ILE A 56 40.17 23.82 0.54
N ASP A 57 41.43 23.95 0.98
CA ASP A 57 42.40 22.87 1.14
C ASP A 57 43.11 23.08 2.50
N ALA A 58 43.61 21.99 3.09
CA ALA A 58 44.31 21.84 4.37
C ALA A 58 43.45 21.38 5.57
N ASN A 59 43.17 20.07 5.63
CA ASN A 59 43.52 19.23 6.79
C ASN A 59 43.31 17.74 6.48
N LEU A 60 44.23 17.17 5.71
CA LEU A 60 44.50 15.73 5.65
C LEU A 60 45.93 15.54 6.14
N ASP A 61 46.11 15.16 7.40
CA ASP A 61 47.20 14.28 7.84
C ASP A 61 47.04 13.93 9.33
N HIS A 62 47.29 12.64 9.62
CA HIS A 62 47.31 11.95 10.92
C HIS A 62 46.00 11.36 11.45
N LEU A 63 45.77 10.07 11.14
CA LEU A 63 45.97 8.94 12.07
C LEU A 63 45.48 7.62 11.45
N ASP A 64 46.37 6.95 10.72
CA ASP A 64 46.31 5.52 10.41
C ASP A 64 47.25 4.79 11.37
N SER A 65 46.72 3.90 12.23
CA SER A 65 47.44 2.80 12.90
C SER A 65 46.53 2.09 13.94
N SER A 66 45.49 1.38 13.49
CA SER A 66 44.93 0.22 14.21
C SER A 66 43.81 -0.46 13.42
N MET A 67 44.14 -1.32 12.46
CA MET A 67 43.31 -2.47 12.05
C MET A 67 44.09 -3.36 11.07
N GLN A 68 45.04 -4.14 11.60
CA GLN A 68 45.58 -5.32 10.95
C GLN A 68 45.52 -6.50 11.94
N ALA A 69 45.25 -7.69 11.41
CA ALA A 69 44.85 -8.96 12.05
C ALA A 69 43.32 -9.01 12.33
N VAL A 70 42.51 -9.89 11.73
CA VAL A 70 42.70 -11.32 11.44
C VAL A 70 41.92 -11.69 10.17
N VAL A 71 42.61 -12.21 9.16
CA VAL A 71 42.02 -12.98 8.05
C VAL A 71 42.50 -14.41 8.23
N ALA A 72 41.59 -15.35 8.44
CA ALA A 72 41.87 -16.78 8.37
C ALA A 72 40.77 -17.49 7.58
N ASP A 73 41.22 -18.03 6.45
CA ASP A 73 40.58 -18.91 5.47
C ASP A 73 40.20 -20.28 6.09
N PRO A 74 38.98 -20.81 5.85
CA PRO A 74 38.68 -22.20 6.14
C PRO A 74 38.27 -22.96 4.86
N TYR A 75 39.23 -23.34 4.01
CA TYR A 75 39.05 -24.47 3.09
C TYR A 75 40.32 -25.32 2.90
N ALA A 76 40.52 -26.32 3.76
CA ALA A 76 41.29 -27.55 3.47
C ALA A 76 40.97 -28.66 4.50
N PRO A 77 41.08 -29.96 4.15
CA PRO A 77 40.12 -31.00 4.50
C PRO A 77 40.42 -31.76 5.80
N GLN A 78 39.38 -32.33 6.43
CA GLN A 78 39.48 -33.29 7.55
C GLN A 78 39.10 -34.71 7.09
N PRO A 79 39.77 -35.77 7.60
CA PRO A 79 39.41 -37.16 7.36
C PRO A 79 38.40 -37.70 8.38
N ASP A 80 37.71 -38.75 7.95
CA ASP A 80 36.71 -39.62 8.60
C ASP A 80 37.01 -40.09 10.05
N SER A 81 36.02 -40.02 10.96
CA SER A 81 35.58 -41.17 11.79
C SER A 81 34.41 -40.85 12.75
N SER A 82 33.60 -41.89 12.92
CA SER A 82 32.32 -42.08 13.60
C SER A 82 32.20 -41.86 15.13
N ALA A 83 30.95 -41.54 15.53
CA ALA A 83 30.17 -42.06 16.68
C ALA A 83 30.24 -41.41 18.10
N ASN A 84 29.05 -40.92 18.51
CA ASN A 84 28.36 -40.95 19.82
C ASN A 84 28.97 -40.32 21.10
N GLY A 85 28.20 -39.40 21.69
CA GLY A 85 28.14 -39.18 23.15
C GLY A 85 27.80 -37.75 23.58
N ALA A 86 26.54 -37.49 23.94
CA ALA A 86 26.14 -36.30 24.71
C ALA A 86 26.68 -36.40 26.17
N PRO A 87 26.92 -35.29 26.90
CA PRO A 87 25.85 -34.41 27.41
C PRO A 87 26.15 -32.89 27.35
N ALA A 88 25.10 -32.08 27.55
CA ALA A 88 25.11 -30.61 27.59
C ALA A 88 25.63 -30.02 28.93
N PRO A 89 25.89 -28.70 28.96
CA PRO A 89 25.44 -27.87 30.09
C PRO A 89 24.64 -26.60 29.69
N SER A 90 23.58 -26.39 30.48
CA SER A 90 22.79 -25.18 30.88
C SER A 90 23.28 -23.78 30.46
N THR A 91 22.51 -23.00 29.68
CA THR A 91 21.43 -22.01 30.01
C THR A 91 21.86 -20.72 30.71
N ASP A 92 21.80 -19.60 29.97
CA ASP A 92 21.62 -18.24 30.53
C ASP A 92 20.13 -18.06 30.88
N ALA A 93 19.88 -17.77 32.16
CA ALA A 93 18.60 -17.86 32.86
C ALA A 93 17.79 -16.56 32.84
N SER A 94 18.12 -15.62 31.95
CA SER A 94 17.47 -14.31 31.86
C SER A 94 16.23 -14.29 30.94
N ASN A 95 16.10 -15.24 30.00
CA ASN A 95 14.97 -15.30 29.08
C ASN A 95 13.83 -16.26 29.50
N SER A 96 14.08 -17.24 30.36
CA SER A 96 13.05 -18.21 30.75
C SER A 96 12.04 -17.69 31.78
N SER A 97 12.42 -16.72 32.63
CA SER A 97 11.47 -16.09 33.56
C SER A 97 10.53 -15.09 32.88
N LEU A 98 10.95 -14.49 31.75
CA LEU A 98 10.12 -13.58 30.95
C LEU A 98 9.04 -14.35 30.20
N ILE A 99 9.39 -15.48 29.57
CA ILE A 99 8.43 -16.33 28.84
C ILE A 99 7.42 -16.96 29.80
N ALA A 100 7.84 -17.42 30.99
CA ALA A 100 6.92 -17.97 31.99
C ALA A 100 5.95 -16.92 32.57
N SER A 101 6.35 -15.64 32.64
CA SER A 101 5.47 -14.55 33.08
C SER A 101 4.43 -14.13 32.02
N LEU A 102 4.77 -14.29 30.74
CA LEU A 102 3.87 -14.06 29.61
C LEU A 102 2.83 -15.18 29.47
N ASP A 103 3.23 -16.45 29.63
CA ASP A 103 2.30 -17.60 29.60
C ASP A 103 1.28 -17.56 30.74
N ALA A 104 1.68 -17.13 31.94
CA ALA A 104 0.75 -16.98 33.06
C ALA A 104 -0.28 -15.86 32.83
N SER A 105 0.09 -14.79 32.13
CA SER A 105 -0.81 -13.68 31.81
C SER A 105 -1.83 -13.97 30.71
N LEU A 106 -1.53 -14.94 29.83
CA LEU A 106 -2.43 -15.40 28.78
C LEU A 106 -3.45 -16.42 29.30
N ALA A 107 -3.08 -17.24 30.29
CA ALA A 107 -4.00 -18.19 30.93
C ALA A 107 -5.12 -17.49 31.73
N ASP A 108 -4.86 -16.32 32.32
CA ASP A 108 -5.87 -15.51 33.01
C ASP A 108 -6.84 -14.80 32.05
N LEU A 109 -6.43 -14.54 30.80
CA LEU A 109 -7.28 -13.97 29.75
C LEU A 109 -8.25 -15.01 29.16
N ASP A 110 -7.80 -16.25 28.96
CA ASP A 110 -8.67 -17.35 28.50
C ASP A 110 -9.73 -17.72 29.55
N LEU A 111 -9.42 -17.58 30.85
CA LEU A 111 -10.39 -17.83 31.93
C LEU A 111 -11.45 -16.71 32.04
N LEU A 112 -11.14 -15.49 31.59
CA LEU A 112 -12.06 -14.35 31.56
C LEU A 112 -12.99 -14.37 30.34
N LEU A 113 -12.56 -14.98 29.23
CA LEU A 113 -13.35 -15.18 28.01
C LEU A 113 -14.25 -16.42 28.07
N ALA A 114 -13.94 -17.41 28.91
CA ALA A 114 -14.74 -18.62 29.11
C ALA A 114 -15.96 -18.44 30.06
N GLN A 115 -16.22 -17.23 30.58
CA GLN A 115 -17.39 -16.93 31.45
C GLN A 115 -18.54 -16.20 30.74
N GLN A 116 -18.51 -16.06 29.42
CA GLN A 116 -19.64 -15.57 28.65
C GLN A 116 -20.23 -16.70 27.80
N ASP A 117 -21.06 -17.52 28.44
CA ASP A 117 -21.84 -18.55 27.76
C ASP A 117 -23.09 -17.91 27.11
N PRO A 118 -23.41 -18.22 25.83
CA PRO A 118 -24.66 -17.83 25.20
C PRO A 118 -25.67 -18.99 25.31
N ALA A 119 -26.79 -18.77 25.98
CA ALA A 119 -27.90 -19.73 25.98
C ALA A 119 -29.20 -19.08 25.49
N SER A 120 -29.74 -19.70 24.44
CA SER A 120 -31.11 -19.66 23.95
C SER A 120 -32.15 -19.88 25.05
N ASP A 121 -33.27 -19.15 25.03
CA ASP A 121 -34.58 -19.79 24.95
C ASP A 121 -35.69 -18.80 24.57
N SER A 122 -36.61 -19.29 23.75
CA SER A 122 -37.92 -18.71 23.50
C SER A 122 -38.85 -19.10 24.64
N ASP A 123 -39.49 -18.15 25.31
CA ASP A 123 -40.87 -18.34 25.77
C ASP A 123 -41.53 -17.02 26.21
N ASP A 124 -42.79 -16.92 25.78
CA ASP A 124 -43.81 -15.94 26.11
C ASP A 124 -44.13 -15.92 27.61
N HIS A 125 -43.99 -14.76 28.25
CA HIS A 125 -44.88 -14.36 29.33
C HIS A 125 -45.06 -12.85 29.39
N SER A 126 -46.19 -12.42 28.82
CA SER A 126 -46.89 -11.15 29.08
C SER A 126 -47.00 -10.78 30.57
N ILE A 127 -46.55 -9.56 30.93
CA ILE A 127 -47.13 -8.75 32.01
C ILE A 127 -47.12 -7.27 31.58
N ASP A 128 -48.33 -6.73 31.40
CA ASP A 128 -48.68 -5.32 31.24
C ASP A 128 -48.23 -4.46 32.43
N VAL A 129 -47.57 -3.32 32.17
CA VAL A 129 -47.73 -2.10 33.01
C VAL A 129 -47.66 -0.82 32.15
N MET A 130 -48.85 -0.34 31.78
CA MET A 130 -49.29 1.07 31.59
C MET A 130 -48.23 2.17 31.34
N TRP A 131 -48.24 2.69 30.11
CA TRP A 131 -47.70 3.99 29.73
C TRP A 131 -48.85 5.03 29.78
N PRO A 132 -48.74 6.17 30.48
CA PRO A 132 -49.76 7.22 30.40
C PRO A 132 -49.57 8.12 29.17
N ASP A 133 -50.69 8.35 28.49
CA ASP A 133 -50.84 9.16 27.27
C ASP A 133 -50.17 10.55 27.31
N ALA A 134 -49.65 10.94 26.15
CA ALA A 134 -49.18 12.29 25.86
C ALA A 134 -50.35 13.29 25.73
N PRO A 135 -50.22 14.53 26.25
CA PRO A 135 -51.08 15.61 25.84
C PRO A 135 -50.46 16.44 24.72
N SER A 136 -51.25 16.68 23.68
CA SER A 136 -51.05 17.71 22.66
C SER A 136 -51.34 19.11 23.21
N SER A 137 -50.52 20.12 22.88
CA SER A 137 -50.90 21.31 22.10
C SER A 137 -50.01 22.54 22.35
N GLU A 138 -49.58 23.17 21.25
CA GLU A 138 -49.31 24.59 21.00
C GLU A 138 -48.15 25.37 21.66
N SER A 139 -47.67 26.31 20.84
CA SER A 139 -46.49 27.17 20.90
C SER A 139 -46.43 28.19 22.03
N SER A 140 -45.23 28.46 22.55
CA SER A 140 -44.78 29.82 22.87
C SER A 140 -43.26 29.91 23.02
N SER A 141 -42.73 31.05 22.57
CA SER A 141 -41.33 31.46 22.53
C SER A 141 -40.60 31.37 23.87
N SER A 142 -39.34 30.93 23.84
CA SER A 142 -38.34 31.35 24.83
C SER A 142 -37.01 31.55 24.11
N ASP A 143 -36.62 32.81 23.97
CA ASP A 143 -35.28 33.22 23.56
C ASP A 143 -34.25 32.62 24.51
N VAL A 144 -33.51 31.62 24.02
CA VAL A 144 -32.20 31.26 24.57
C VAL A 144 -31.19 31.87 23.61
N PRO A 145 -30.31 32.79 24.04
CA PRO A 145 -29.24 33.24 23.17
C PRO A 145 -28.32 32.04 22.96
N SER A 146 -28.37 31.45 21.77
CA SER A 146 -27.31 30.57 21.29
C SER A 146 -26.02 31.36 21.40
N ILE A 147 -25.13 30.91 22.28
CA ILE A 147 -23.73 31.24 22.13
C ILE A 147 -23.32 30.49 20.87
N ASP A 148 -23.34 31.19 19.75
CA ASP A 148 -22.56 30.80 18.58
C ASP A 148 -21.11 30.77 19.06
N VAL A 149 -20.64 29.57 19.40
CA VAL A 149 -19.21 29.30 19.33
C VAL A 149 -18.88 29.52 17.86
N PRO A 150 -18.05 30.52 17.50
CA PRO A 150 -17.62 30.62 16.12
C PRO A 150 -16.88 29.32 15.82
N THR A 151 -17.45 28.46 14.97
CA THR A 151 -16.62 27.54 14.20
C THR A 151 -15.71 28.45 13.40
N SER A 152 -14.44 28.53 13.81
CA SER A 152 -13.49 29.46 13.22
C SER A 152 -13.42 29.15 11.72
N PRO A 153 -13.89 30.02 10.80
CA PRO A 153 -13.93 29.72 9.36
C PRO A 153 -12.56 29.94 8.69
N ASP A 154 -11.46 29.77 9.43
CA ASP A 154 -10.15 30.34 9.07
C ASP A 154 -9.00 29.32 9.16
N HIS A 155 -9.32 28.02 9.26
CA HIS A 155 -8.31 26.98 9.07
C HIS A 155 -8.23 26.64 7.59
N LEU A 156 -7.18 27.16 6.94
CA LEU A 156 -6.80 26.72 5.61
C LEU A 156 -6.37 25.25 5.71
N ARG A 157 -7.09 24.34 5.05
CA ARG A 157 -6.80 22.91 5.14
C ARG A 157 -5.48 22.58 4.45
N HIS A 158 -4.70 21.68 5.01
CA HIS A 158 -3.45 21.20 4.44
C HIS A 158 -3.58 19.73 4.05
N GLU A 159 -3.53 19.46 2.75
CA GLU A 159 -3.78 18.13 2.18
C GLU A 159 -2.57 17.68 1.33
N VAL A 160 -2.20 16.41 1.44
CA VAL A 160 -1.17 15.80 0.58
C VAL A 160 -1.85 14.84 -0.39
N ILE A 161 -1.54 14.96 -1.69
CA ILE A 161 -2.11 14.10 -2.73
C ILE A 161 -0.99 13.31 -3.38
N PHE A 162 -0.99 12.00 -3.17
CA PHE A 162 -0.14 11.07 -3.89
C PHE A 162 -0.84 10.62 -5.17
N VAL A 163 -0.22 10.86 -6.33
CA VAL A 163 -0.75 10.51 -7.64
C VAL A 163 0.15 9.49 -8.31
N GLN A 164 -0.41 8.36 -8.72
CA GLN A 164 0.36 7.33 -9.41
C GLN A 164 0.81 7.83 -10.78
N SER A 165 2.12 7.79 -11.05
CA SER A 165 2.71 8.37 -12.27
C SER A 165 2.31 7.67 -13.57
N THR A 166 1.70 6.50 -13.48
CA THR A 166 1.25 5.70 -14.64
C THR A 166 -0.20 5.93 -15.02
N LEU A 167 -0.93 6.77 -14.28
CA LEU A 167 -2.31 7.06 -14.62
C LEU A 167 -2.39 7.77 -15.97
N TYR A 168 -3.42 7.41 -16.74
CA TYR A 168 -3.70 8.04 -18.03
C TYR A 168 -3.99 9.54 -17.86
N ASP A 169 -3.49 10.37 -18.78
CA ASP A 169 -3.74 11.83 -18.79
C ASP A 169 -3.35 12.52 -17.46
N LEU A 170 -2.22 12.10 -16.87
CA LEU A 170 -1.68 12.64 -15.62
C LEU A 170 -1.51 14.16 -15.64
N ASP A 171 -1.13 14.74 -16.78
CA ASP A 171 -0.99 16.20 -16.95
C ASP A 171 -2.31 16.92 -16.67
N ARG A 172 -3.43 16.37 -17.13
CA ARG A 172 -4.76 16.93 -16.88
C ARG A 172 -5.22 16.72 -15.45
N LEU A 173 -4.95 15.54 -14.87
CA LEU A 173 -5.25 15.27 -13.45
C LEU A 173 -4.50 16.26 -12.55
N THR A 174 -3.20 16.45 -12.79
CA THR A 174 -2.38 17.36 -11.99
C THR A 174 -2.74 18.83 -12.23
N ALA A 175 -3.02 19.23 -13.48
CA ALA A 175 -3.49 20.59 -13.79
C ALA A 175 -4.78 20.94 -13.03
N ASP A 176 -5.76 20.03 -12.99
CA ASP A 176 -6.99 20.24 -12.23
C ASP A 176 -6.74 20.44 -10.72
N LEU A 177 -5.80 19.69 -10.14
CA LEU A 177 -5.43 19.85 -8.74
C LEU A 177 -4.74 21.19 -8.45
N PHE A 178 -4.00 21.75 -9.41
CA PHE A 178 -3.35 23.05 -9.25
C PHE A 178 -4.26 24.24 -9.58
N ASP A 179 -5.17 24.08 -10.54
CA ASP A 179 -6.07 25.13 -11.03
C ASP A 179 -7.42 25.14 -10.29
N GLY A 180 -7.72 24.08 -9.53
CA GLY A 180 -8.95 23.95 -8.75
C GLY A 180 -9.10 25.03 -7.69
N ASP A 181 -10.35 25.29 -7.30
CA ASP A 181 -10.69 26.26 -6.26
C ASP A 181 -10.06 25.82 -4.92
N THR A 182 -8.96 26.46 -4.55
CA THR A 182 -8.16 26.21 -3.35
C THR A 182 -8.35 27.31 -2.31
N GLN A 183 -9.46 28.07 -2.40
CA GLN A 183 -9.72 29.20 -1.50
C GLN A 183 -9.71 28.83 0.00
N ASP A 184 -9.95 27.57 0.34
CA ASP A 184 -9.98 27.03 1.70
C ASP A 184 -8.97 25.89 1.97
N ARG A 185 -8.10 25.54 1.00
CA ARG A 185 -7.12 24.44 1.16
C ARG A 185 -5.81 24.62 0.39
N VAL A 186 -4.73 24.03 0.88
CA VAL A 186 -3.41 23.94 0.25
C VAL A 186 -3.15 22.48 -0.10
N LEU A 187 -2.92 22.23 -1.40
CA LEU A 187 -2.64 20.90 -1.92
C LEU A 187 -1.14 20.72 -2.19
N HIS A 188 -0.57 19.67 -1.62
CA HIS A 188 0.80 19.22 -1.92
C HIS A 188 0.73 17.96 -2.78
N VAL A 189 0.92 18.12 -4.10
CA VAL A 189 0.79 17.01 -5.06
C VAL A 189 2.15 16.32 -5.27
N ILE A 190 2.19 15.02 -5.05
CA ILE A 190 3.39 14.17 -5.12
C ILE A 190 3.13 13.02 -6.09
N ALA A 191 3.92 12.95 -7.17
CA ALA A 191 3.85 11.81 -8.09
C ALA A 191 4.59 10.60 -7.51
N LEU A 192 3.93 9.44 -7.45
CA LEU A 192 4.54 8.17 -7.06
C LEU A 192 5.19 7.49 -8.27
N ASP A 193 6.49 7.26 -8.19
CA ASP A 193 7.27 6.55 -9.21
C ASP A 193 7.02 5.04 -9.12
N GLN A 194 6.66 4.42 -10.24
CA GLN A 194 6.43 2.97 -10.32
C GLN A 194 7.71 2.13 -10.18
N SER A 195 8.88 2.73 -10.39
CA SER A 195 10.17 2.03 -10.29
C SER A 195 10.68 1.91 -8.85
N VAL A 196 10.08 2.65 -7.91
CA VAL A 196 10.49 2.73 -6.49
C VAL A 196 9.35 2.24 -5.59
N SER A 197 9.67 1.74 -4.39
CA SER A 197 8.63 1.39 -3.43
C SER A 197 7.77 2.61 -3.09
N GLY A 198 6.45 2.48 -3.14
CA GLY A 198 5.55 3.55 -2.70
C GLY A 198 5.63 3.79 -1.20
N PHE A 199 5.81 2.73 -0.41
CA PHE A 199 5.95 2.86 1.05
C PHE A 199 7.13 3.78 1.41
N GLU A 200 8.29 3.59 0.76
CA GLU A 200 9.47 4.44 0.96
C GLU A 200 9.21 5.91 0.56
N GLN A 201 8.53 6.13 -0.57
CA GLN A 201 8.20 7.47 -1.06
C GLN A 201 7.21 8.19 -0.14
N ILE A 202 6.17 7.49 0.31
CA ILE A 202 5.13 8.04 1.18
C ILE A 202 5.71 8.32 2.56
N ASP A 203 6.48 7.40 3.15
CA ASP A 203 7.13 7.61 4.44
C ASP A 203 8.07 8.82 4.41
N ALA A 204 8.93 8.93 3.40
CA ALA A 204 9.86 10.04 3.26
C ALA A 204 9.15 11.39 3.07
N THR A 205 7.99 11.38 2.42
CA THR A 205 7.15 12.56 2.22
C THR A 205 6.46 12.94 3.52
N LEU A 206 5.67 12.03 4.10
CA LEU A 206 4.83 12.31 5.27
C LEU A 206 5.65 12.59 6.54
N ALA A 207 6.91 12.13 6.62
CA ALA A 207 7.83 12.52 7.70
C ALA A 207 8.10 14.03 7.78
N GLN A 208 7.80 14.78 6.71
CA GLN A 208 7.97 16.24 6.65
C GLN A 208 6.73 17.01 7.10
N TYR A 209 5.61 16.30 7.32
CA TYR A 209 4.33 16.89 7.64
C TYR A 209 3.85 16.48 9.03
N SER A 210 2.98 17.32 9.58
CA SER A 210 2.20 17.05 10.78
C SER A 210 0.94 17.88 10.68
N ASN A 211 -0.16 17.42 11.29
CA ASN A 211 -1.42 18.15 11.30
C ASN A 211 -2.03 18.34 9.88
N LEU A 212 -1.87 17.33 9.01
CA LEU A 212 -2.57 17.29 7.72
C LEU A 212 -4.06 17.03 7.94
N ASP A 213 -4.90 17.78 7.23
CA ASP A 213 -6.35 17.56 7.22
C ASP A 213 -6.72 16.36 6.35
N ALA A 214 -5.92 16.04 5.32
CA ALA A 214 -6.13 14.82 4.56
C ALA A 214 -4.90 14.28 3.83
N ILE A 215 -4.92 12.99 3.56
CA ILE A 215 -4.04 12.29 2.62
C ILE A 215 -4.90 11.67 1.51
N HIS A 216 -4.57 11.96 0.27
CA HIS A 216 -5.24 11.41 -0.90
C HIS A 216 -4.32 10.45 -1.65
N PHE A 217 -4.85 9.31 -2.07
CA PHE A 217 -4.19 8.36 -2.96
C PHE A 217 -4.97 8.24 -4.26
N VAL A 218 -4.42 8.81 -5.34
CA VAL A 218 -4.97 8.71 -6.68
C VAL A 218 -4.20 7.65 -7.44
N THR A 219 -4.79 6.47 -7.63
CA THR A 219 -4.01 5.28 -7.99
C THR A 219 -4.83 4.20 -8.69
N HIS A 220 -4.14 3.15 -9.14
CA HIS A 220 -4.80 1.91 -9.54
C HIS A 220 -5.23 1.13 -8.30
N GLY A 221 -6.40 0.51 -8.39
CA GLY A 221 -6.95 -0.35 -7.35
C GLY A 221 -7.62 -1.59 -7.93
N THR A 222 -7.84 -2.57 -7.06
CA THR A 222 -8.81 -3.66 -7.22
C THR A 222 -9.21 -4.12 -5.81
N ASP A 223 -10.21 -5.00 -5.67
CA ASP A 223 -10.75 -5.42 -4.38
C ASP A 223 -9.67 -5.89 -3.39
N GLY A 224 -9.44 -5.09 -2.34
CA GLY A 224 -8.40 -5.33 -1.32
C GLY A 224 -6.95 -5.12 -1.78
N PHE A 225 -6.72 -4.29 -2.81
CA PHE A 225 -5.40 -3.93 -3.33
C PHE A 225 -5.35 -2.45 -3.71
N VAL A 226 -4.35 -1.74 -3.20
CA VAL A 226 -4.07 -0.33 -3.51
C VAL A 226 -2.63 -0.23 -4.03
N GLN A 227 -2.44 0.27 -5.25
CA GLN A 227 -1.10 0.47 -5.77
C GLN A 227 -0.47 1.72 -5.15
N LEU A 228 0.79 1.61 -4.73
CA LEU A 228 1.59 2.71 -4.20
C LEU A 228 2.94 2.69 -4.91
N GLY A 229 3.11 3.54 -5.93
CA GLY A 229 4.32 3.52 -6.76
C GLY A 229 4.55 2.14 -7.37
N GLY A 230 5.73 1.58 -7.10
CA GLY A 230 6.11 0.23 -7.47
C GLY A 230 5.74 -0.86 -6.47
N SER A 231 4.90 -0.59 -5.47
CA SER A 231 4.46 -1.56 -4.46
C SER A 231 2.94 -1.66 -4.40
N TRP A 232 2.43 -2.68 -3.72
CA TRP A 232 1.01 -2.86 -3.45
C TRP A 232 0.78 -3.01 -1.96
N LEU A 233 -0.09 -2.19 -1.40
CA LEU A 233 -0.73 -2.49 -0.13
C LEU A 233 -1.94 -3.38 -0.42
N THR A 234 -2.05 -4.49 0.28
CA THR A 234 -3.03 -5.55 -0.01
C THR A 234 -3.57 -6.10 1.29
N TYR A 235 -4.73 -6.74 1.25
CA TYR A 235 -5.24 -7.45 2.41
C TYR A 235 -4.30 -8.60 2.88
N TRP A 236 -3.39 -9.07 2.02
CA TRP A 236 -2.40 -10.09 2.37
C TRP A 236 -1.22 -9.56 3.20
N ASN A 237 -0.85 -8.29 3.03
CA ASN A 237 0.36 -7.72 3.60
C ASN A 237 0.12 -6.51 4.52
N ILE A 238 -1.15 -6.14 4.74
CA ILE A 238 -1.48 -4.96 5.54
C ILE A 238 -0.90 -5.01 6.97
N ASP A 239 -0.93 -6.17 7.62
CA ASP A 239 -0.35 -6.36 8.95
C ASP A 239 1.17 -6.15 8.96
N ALA A 240 1.86 -6.56 7.89
CA ALA A 240 3.29 -6.36 7.74
C ALA A 240 3.65 -4.87 7.56
N HIS A 241 2.69 -4.06 7.11
CA HIS A 241 2.82 -2.63 6.89
C HIS A 241 2.14 -1.78 7.98
N ALA A 242 1.71 -2.38 9.10
CA ALA A 242 1.08 -1.66 10.21
C ALA A 242 1.95 -0.50 10.74
N ALA A 243 3.27 -0.69 10.78
CA ALA A 243 4.20 0.34 11.24
C ALA A 243 4.31 1.53 10.25
N ASP A 244 4.18 1.27 8.95
CA ASP A 244 4.17 2.32 7.92
C ASP A 244 2.87 3.12 8.02
N LEU A 245 1.73 2.44 8.10
CA LEU A 245 0.40 3.04 8.27
C LEU A 245 0.30 3.89 9.55
N GLN A 246 0.84 3.42 10.66
CA GLN A 246 0.92 4.20 11.90
C GLN A 246 1.74 5.49 11.71
N ARG A 247 2.81 5.46 10.91
CA ARG A 247 3.58 6.67 10.59
C ARG A 247 2.79 7.64 9.73
N TRP A 248 1.98 7.15 8.79
CA TRP A 248 1.11 8.01 7.98
C TRP A 248 0.05 8.69 8.86
N GLY A 249 -0.56 7.93 9.78
CA GLY A 249 -1.48 8.47 10.78
C GLY A 249 -0.88 9.54 11.70
N MET A 250 0.42 9.49 11.98
CA MET A 250 1.11 10.53 12.76
C MET A 250 1.25 11.86 12.01
N ALA A 251 1.17 11.86 10.68
CA ALA A 251 1.20 13.07 9.87
C ALA A 251 -0.16 13.80 9.86
N LEU A 252 -1.26 13.08 10.12
CA LEU A 252 -2.63 13.62 10.13
C LEU A 252 -2.96 14.36 11.43
N HIS A 253 -3.87 15.33 11.29
CA HIS A 253 -4.65 15.93 12.38
C HIS A 253 -5.56 14.87 13.05
N GLU A 254 -6.19 15.19 14.19
CA GLU A 254 -7.06 14.23 14.89
C GLU A 254 -8.31 13.82 14.13
N ASN A 255 -8.82 14.71 13.26
CA ASN A 255 -9.95 14.47 12.36
C ASN A 255 -9.46 14.52 10.91
N GLY A 256 -8.25 13.98 10.66
CA GLY A 256 -7.68 13.97 9.32
C GLY A 256 -8.12 12.72 8.56
N ASP A 257 -8.46 12.87 7.28
CA ASP A 257 -9.03 11.78 6.48
C ASP A 257 -8.00 11.15 5.53
N ILE A 258 -8.26 9.91 5.11
CA ILE A 258 -7.55 9.24 4.02
C ILE A 258 -8.53 8.88 2.91
N LEU A 259 -8.33 9.45 1.72
CA LEU A 259 -9.19 9.23 0.55
C LEU A 259 -8.44 8.44 -0.51
N ILE A 260 -8.95 7.26 -0.88
CA ILE A 260 -8.33 6.35 -1.84
C ILE A 260 -9.17 6.29 -3.12
N TYR A 261 -8.72 6.99 -4.15
CA TYR A 261 -9.27 6.96 -5.50
C TYR A 261 -8.61 5.82 -6.28
N GLY A 262 -9.11 4.60 -6.09
CA GLY A 262 -8.69 3.42 -6.82
C GLY A 262 -9.88 2.52 -7.10
N CYS A 263 -9.94 1.96 -8.31
CA CYS A 263 -11.07 1.14 -8.73
C CYS A 263 -11.32 -0.04 -7.79
N ASP A 264 -12.58 -0.25 -7.42
CA ASP A 264 -13.11 -1.45 -6.78
C ASP A 264 -12.42 -1.84 -5.45
N VAL A 265 -11.68 -0.94 -4.80
CA VAL A 265 -10.87 -1.26 -3.59
C VAL A 265 -11.74 -1.81 -2.47
N ALA A 266 -12.96 -1.30 -2.32
CA ALA A 266 -13.94 -1.70 -1.31
C ALA A 266 -15.05 -2.62 -1.85
N ALA A 267 -14.87 -3.21 -3.04
CA ALA A 267 -15.93 -3.93 -3.75
C ALA A 267 -16.45 -5.18 -2.99
N SER A 268 -15.64 -5.79 -2.14
CA SER A 268 -16.07 -6.90 -1.27
C SER A 268 -15.74 -6.66 0.19
N GLN A 269 -16.27 -7.54 1.06
CA GLN A 269 -15.94 -7.55 2.48
C GLN A 269 -14.42 -7.68 2.73
N THR A 270 -13.67 -8.31 1.82
CA THR A 270 -12.21 -8.40 1.93
C THR A 270 -11.56 -7.04 1.80
N GLY A 271 -11.95 -6.27 0.78
CA GLY A 271 -11.51 -4.88 0.59
C GLY A 271 -11.92 -3.98 1.75
N GLN A 272 -13.16 -4.09 2.21
CA GLN A 272 -13.69 -3.31 3.33
C GLN A 272 -12.93 -3.59 4.64
N ASN A 273 -12.67 -4.88 4.96
CA ASN A 273 -11.87 -5.25 6.14
C ASN A 273 -10.42 -4.73 6.04
N MET A 274 -9.85 -4.70 4.84
CA MET A 274 -8.54 -4.10 4.62
C MET A 274 -8.59 -2.59 4.93
N LEU A 275 -9.60 -1.87 4.44
CA LEU A 275 -9.76 -0.44 4.71
C LEU A 275 -10.03 -0.15 6.19
N ASP A 276 -10.80 -0.99 6.89
CA ASP A 276 -10.96 -0.91 8.35
C ASP A 276 -9.62 -1.10 9.07
N SER A 277 -8.74 -1.95 8.54
CA SER A 277 -7.39 -2.14 9.08
C SER A 277 -6.51 -0.91 8.81
N ILE A 278 -6.66 -0.24 7.66
CA ILE A 278 -6.02 1.05 7.41
C ILE A 278 -6.48 2.05 8.46
N ALA A 279 -7.80 2.24 8.63
CA ALA A 279 -8.37 3.16 9.62
C ALA A 279 -7.87 2.85 11.04
N LEU A 280 -7.82 1.57 11.41
CA LEU A 280 -7.29 1.12 12.69
C LEU A 280 -5.80 1.48 12.88
N PHE A 281 -4.96 1.28 11.87
CA PHE A 281 -3.52 1.54 12.00
C PHE A 281 -3.19 3.03 11.90
N THR A 282 -3.90 3.79 11.06
CA THR A 282 -3.70 5.23 10.89
C THR A 282 -4.40 6.05 11.96
N GLN A 283 -5.43 5.49 12.61
CA GLN A 283 -6.33 6.21 13.53
C GLN A 283 -7.01 7.40 12.83
N ALA A 284 -7.35 7.22 11.56
CA ALA A 284 -7.97 8.20 10.69
C ALA A 284 -9.22 7.60 10.05
N ASP A 285 -10.14 8.45 9.64
CA ASP A 285 -11.28 8.04 8.83
C ASP A 285 -10.80 7.76 7.40
N VAL A 286 -11.35 6.71 6.77
CA VAL A 286 -10.86 6.21 5.47
C VAL A 286 -12.02 6.04 4.51
N ALA A 287 -11.90 6.60 3.30
CA ALA A 287 -12.87 6.42 2.22
C ALA A 287 -12.23 5.82 0.97
N ALA A 288 -12.96 4.94 0.27
CA ALA A 288 -12.54 4.36 -1.01
C ALA A 288 -13.73 4.00 -1.90
N SER A 289 -13.46 3.83 -3.21
CA SER A 289 -14.48 3.40 -4.17
C SER A 289 -14.82 1.90 -4.02
N THR A 290 -16.11 1.59 -4.19
CA THR A 290 -16.65 0.23 -4.32
C THR A 290 -16.79 -0.22 -5.77
N ASP A 291 -16.69 0.72 -6.71
CA ASP A 291 -16.77 0.48 -8.15
C ASP A 291 -15.59 1.13 -8.92
N SER A 292 -15.68 1.16 -10.25
CA SER A 292 -14.63 1.72 -11.10
C SER A 292 -14.53 3.25 -10.95
N THR A 293 -13.37 3.74 -10.54
CA THR A 293 -13.10 5.18 -10.46
C THR A 293 -12.76 5.80 -11.83
N GLY A 294 -13.29 6.99 -12.12
CA GLY A 294 -12.93 7.82 -13.28
C GLY A 294 -14.10 8.12 -14.22
N SER A 295 -13.93 7.81 -15.50
CA SER A 295 -14.83 8.23 -16.58
C SER A 295 -16.28 7.74 -16.42
N ILE A 296 -17.21 8.67 -16.20
CA ILE A 296 -18.67 8.46 -16.24
C ILE A 296 -19.11 7.82 -17.56
N ALA A 297 -18.55 8.27 -18.69
CA ALA A 297 -18.87 7.74 -20.01
C ALA A 297 -18.50 6.26 -20.20
N ARG A 298 -17.67 5.70 -19.31
CA ARG A 298 -17.21 4.30 -19.31
C ARG A 298 -17.79 3.50 -18.15
N GLY A 299 -18.74 4.07 -17.40
CA GLY A 299 -19.42 3.41 -16.29
C GLY A 299 -18.70 3.51 -14.94
N GLY A 300 -17.71 4.39 -14.81
CA GLY A 300 -17.10 4.72 -13.53
C GLY A 300 -17.65 6.00 -12.91
N ASN A 301 -17.23 6.32 -11.69
CA ASN A 301 -17.59 7.56 -11.01
C ASN A 301 -16.40 8.09 -10.16
N TRP A 302 -16.59 9.16 -9.40
CA TRP A 302 -15.55 9.72 -8.50
C TRP A 302 -15.96 9.64 -7.03
N ASP A 303 -17.08 8.97 -6.77
CA ASP A 303 -17.63 8.76 -5.46
C ASP A 303 -16.79 7.73 -4.70
N LEU A 304 -16.64 7.96 -3.40
CA LEU A 304 -16.01 7.03 -2.49
C LEU A 304 -17.14 6.46 -1.63
N GLU A 305 -17.81 5.41 -2.12
CA GLU A 305 -19.10 4.96 -1.55
C GLU A 305 -18.95 4.23 -0.22
N TRP A 306 -17.73 3.79 0.10
CA TRP A 306 -17.44 3.13 1.35
C TRP A 306 -16.55 4.01 2.22
N SER A 307 -16.91 4.14 3.50
CA SER A 307 -16.08 4.77 4.51
C SER A 307 -16.00 3.94 5.80
N SER A 308 -14.85 4.02 6.46
CA SER A 308 -14.67 3.70 7.88
C SER A 308 -14.56 5.03 8.61
N GLY A 309 -15.59 5.37 9.39
CA GLY A 309 -15.70 6.68 10.04
C GLY A 309 -16.46 7.74 9.24
N GLU A 310 -16.46 8.96 9.76
CA GLU A 310 -17.07 10.14 9.11
C GLU A 310 -16.03 10.81 8.22
N ILE A 311 -16.44 11.35 7.06
CA ILE A 311 -15.51 11.97 6.10
C ILE A 311 -15.92 13.42 5.90
N GLU A 312 -15.11 14.35 6.39
CA GLU A 312 -15.34 15.79 6.21
C GLU A 312 -14.53 16.38 5.04
N THR A 313 -13.57 15.64 4.52
CA THR A 313 -12.72 16.06 3.40
C THR A 313 -13.48 16.03 2.08
N ASN A 314 -13.36 17.13 1.32
CA ASN A 314 -13.90 17.20 -0.04
C ASN A 314 -13.06 16.38 -1.02
N LEU A 315 -13.68 15.87 -2.10
CA LEU A 315 -12.93 15.21 -3.17
C LEU A 315 -11.80 16.13 -3.71
N ALA A 316 -10.69 15.52 -4.11
CA ALA A 316 -9.53 16.24 -4.61
C ALA A 316 -9.85 16.98 -5.93
N PHE A 317 -10.56 16.33 -6.85
CA PHE A 317 -10.77 16.78 -8.21
C PHE A 317 -12.02 17.62 -8.42
N SER A 318 -11.96 18.60 -9.32
CA SER A 318 -13.08 19.47 -9.66
C SER A 318 -14.20 18.73 -10.40
N SER A 319 -15.43 19.20 -10.28
CA SER A 319 -16.57 18.64 -11.02
C SER A 319 -16.40 18.76 -12.54
N GLU A 320 -15.64 19.73 -13.04
CA GLU A 320 -15.35 19.88 -14.47
C GLU A 320 -14.50 18.71 -14.98
N LEU A 321 -13.40 18.39 -14.29
CA LEU A 321 -12.59 17.23 -14.63
C LEU A 321 -13.39 15.94 -14.51
N GLN A 322 -14.14 15.77 -13.41
CA GLN A 322 -14.91 14.56 -13.17
C GLN A 322 -15.89 14.24 -14.31
N ASN A 323 -16.55 15.27 -14.85
CA ASN A 323 -17.50 15.13 -15.95
C ASN A 323 -16.87 14.91 -17.34
N SER A 324 -15.59 15.22 -17.48
CA SER A 324 -14.92 15.29 -18.80
C SER A 324 -13.73 14.34 -18.94
N TYR A 325 -13.40 13.58 -17.90
CA TYR A 325 -12.34 12.56 -17.93
C TYR A 325 -12.77 11.33 -18.73
N GLU A 326 -11.89 10.81 -19.59
CA GLU A 326 -12.26 9.84 -20.63
C GLU A 326 -11.75 8.41 -20.39
N SER A 327 -11.05 8.17 -19.28
CA SER A 327 -10.43 6.86 -18.98
C SER A 327 -10.87 6.27 -17.64
N LEU A 328 -10.66 4.96 -17.50
CA LEU A 328 -10.77 4.23 -16.23
C LEU A 328 -9.36 3.79 -15.82
N TRP A 329 -9.07 3.81 -14.52
CA TRP A 329 -7.78 3.35 -13.99
C TRP A 329 -7.77 1.84 -13.75
N ALA A 330 -8.22 1.09 -14.76
CA ALA A 330 -8.54 -0.32 -14.65
C ALA A 330 -7.33 -1.17 -14.25
N THR A 331 -7.56 -2.07 -13.28
CA THR A 331 -6.65 -3.16 -12.92
C THR A 331 -7.30 -4.48 -13.31
N TYR A 332 -6.57 -5.35 -14.01
CA TYR A 332 -7.05 -6.67 -14.37
C TYR A 332 -6.49 -7.74 -13.43
N THR A 333 -7.35 -8.26 -12.56
CA THR A 333 -6.97 -9.25 -11.55
C THR A 333 -7.10 -10.67 -12.08
N VAL A 334 -6.00 -11.41 -12.05
CA VAL A 334 -5.98 -12.85 -12.31
C VAL A 334 -6.36 -13.59 -11.03
N THR A 335 -7.54 -14.21 -11.04
CA THR A 335 -8.11 -14.95 -9.90
C THR A 335 -8.19 -16.45 -10.14
N SER A 336 -7.78 -16.92 -11.33
CA SER A 336 -7.80 -18.34 -11.70
C SER A 336 -6.48 -18.81 -12.28
N SER A 337 -6.02 -19.98 -11.84
CA SER A 337 -4.86 -20.69 -12.41
C SER A 337 -5.18 -21.43 -13.72
N SER A 338 -6.40 -21.33 -14.25
CA SER A 338 -6.76 -21.90 -15.54
C SER A 338 -5.96 -21.25 -16.68
N GLY A 339 -5.36 -22.07 -17.55
CA GLY A 339 -4.65 -21.59 -18.75
C GLY A 339 -5.54 -21.21 -19.93
N GLY A 340 -6.86 -21.20 -19.74
CA GLY A 340 -7.85 -20.82 -20.75
C GLY A 340 -8.04 -19.30 -20.88
N THR A 341 -9.12 -18.90 -21.55
CA THR A 341 -9.48 -17.50 -21.84
C THR A 341 -10.75 -17.04 -21.12
N GLY A 342 -11.18 -17.78 -20.08
CA GLY A 342 -12.33 -17.40 -19.27
C GLY A 342 -12.04 -16.19 -18.38
N ALA A 343 -13.08 -15.57 -17.81
CA ALA A 343 -12.90 -14.48 -16.86
C ALA A 343 -11.98 -14.90 -15.69
N GLY A 344 -11.14 -13.97 -15.25
CA GLY A 344 -10.17 -14.19 -14.17
C GLY A 344 -8.90 -14.96 -14.57
N THR A 345 -8.71 -15.37 -15.83
CA THR A 345 -7.44 -15.99 -16.28
C THR A 345 -6.43 -14.96 -16.79
N LEU A 346 -5.14 -15.32 -16.76
CA LEU A 346 -4.06 -14.48 -17.30
C LEU A 346 -4.28 -14.09 -18.76
N ARG A 347 -4.74 -15.03 -19.59
CA ARG A 347 -4.97 -14.75 -21.02
C ARG A 347 -6.14 -13.80 -21.24
N ALA A 348 -7.18 -13.87 -20.39
CA ALA A 348 -8.27 -12.90 -20.42
C ALA A 348 -7.79 -11.52 -19.95
N ALA A 349 -7.00 -11.44 -18.87
CA ALA A 349 -6.43 -10.18 -18.39
C ALA A 349 -5.60 -9.46 -19.45
N ILE A 350 -4.72 -10.19 -20.16
CA ILE A 350 -3.92 -9.62 -21.26
C ILE A 350 -4.79 -9.19 -22.45
N THR A 351 -5.83 -9.95 -22.76
CA THR A 351 -6.77 -9.58 -23.84
C THR A 351 -7.51 -8.28 -23.50
N ASN A 352 -7.92 -8.12 -22.23
CA ASN A 352 -8.61 -6.94 -21.76
C ASN A 352 -7.66 -5.72 -21.73
N ALA A 353 -6.44 -5.88 -21.21
CA ALA A 353 -5.41 -4.84 -21.25
C ALA A 353 -5.14 -4.36 -22.68
N ASN A 354 -4.92 -5.28 -23.63
CA ASN A 354 -4.75 -4.91 -25.04
C ASN A 354 -5.96 -4.17 -25.66
N SER A 355 -7.14 -4.32 -25.07
CA SER A 355 -8.37 -3.67 -25.54
C SER A 355 -8.62 -2.32 -24.86
N ASN A 356 -7.86 -1.98 -23.80
CA ASN A 356 -7.94 -0.72 -23.11
C ASN A 356 -6.80 0.22 -23.58
N PRO A 357 -7.11 1.46 -23.95
CA PRO A 357 -6.06 2.42 -24.28
C PRO A 357 -5.28 2.86 -23.05
N GLY A 358 -3.96 2.95 -23.17
CA GLY A 358 -3.09 3.53 -22.16
C GLY A 358 -2.17 2.51 -21.50
N PHE A 359 -1.75 2.83 -20.29
CA PHE A 359 -0.96 1.95 -19.44
C PHE A 359 -1.90 1.14 -18.55
N ASP A 360 -1.83 -0.19 -18.67
CA ASP A 360 -2.69 -1.11 -17.90
C ASP A 360 -1.91 -1.86 -16.83
N THR A 361 -2.64 -2.36 -15.84
CA THR A 361 -2.06 -3.10 -14.73
C THR A 361 -2.71 -4.47 -14.61
N ILE A 362 -1.89 -5.52 -14.47
CA ILE A 362 -2.29 -6.91 -14.26
C ILE A 362 -1.67 -7.41 -12.95
N VAL A 363 -2.53 -7.84 -12.03
CA VAL A 363 -2.15 -8.37 -10.72
C VAL A 363 -2.71 -9.78 -10.52
N PHE A 364 -2.23 -10.49 -9.50
CA PHE A 364 -2.58 -11.88 -9.24
C PHE A 364 -3.12 -12.04 -7.81
N ASN A 365 -4.32 -12.59 -7.72
CA ASN A 365 -4.95 -12.97 -6.47
C ASN A 365 -5.67 -14.32 -6.63
N ILE A 366 -4.92 -15.37 -6.94
CA ILE A 366 -5.48 -16.69 -7.28
C ILE A 366 -5.77 -17.54 -6.03
N GLY A 367 -5.00 -17.33 -4.96
CA GLY A 367 -5.04 -18.16 -3.75
C GLY A 367 -3.84 -17.90 -2.84
N THR A 368 -3.31 -18.93 -2.19
CA THR A 368 -2.10 -18.83 -1.36
C THR A 368 -0.97 -19.69 -1.90
N GLY A 369 0.28 -19.27 -1.69
CA GLY A 369 1.46 -20.04 -2.12
C GLY A 369 1.62 -20.10 -3.63
N VAL A 370 2.33 -21.12 -4.12
CA VAL A 370 2.68 -21.26 -5.54
C VAL A 370 1.43 -21.58 -6.38
N GLN A 371 1.22 -20.79 -7.43
CA GLN A 371 0.10 -20.94 -8.36
C GLN A 371 0.65 -21.23 -9.76
N THR A 372 0.36 -22.42 -10.29
CA THR A 372 0.81 -22.81 -11.63
C THR A 372 -0.30 -22.65 -12.66
N ILE A 373 -0.08 -21.75 -13.62
CA ILE A 373 -0.91 -21.53 -14.79
C ILE A 373 -0.38 -22.39 -15.92
N ASN A 374 -0.99 -23.57 -16.11
CA ASN A 374 -0.71 -24.45 -17.24
C ASN A 374 -1.48 -23.94 -18.46
N LEU A 375 -0.80 -23.20 -19.35
CA LEU A 375 -1.43 -22.58 -20.51
C LEU A 375 -2.04 -23.63 -21.44
N SER A 376 -3.29 -23.40 -21.86
CA SER A 376 -3.97 -24.25 -22.85
C SER A 376 -3.76 -23.79 -24.29
N GLY A 377 -2.98 -22.72 -24.49
CA GLY A 377 -2.63 -22.14 -25.78
C GLY A 377 -1.83 -20.85 -25.60
N ALA A 378 -1.33 -20.29 -26.71
CA ALA A 378 -0.48 -19.11 -26.70
C ALA A 378 -1.14 -17.89 -26.02
N ILE A 379 -0.33 -17.13 -25.30
CA ILE A 379 -0.69 -15.80 -24.82
C ILE A 379 -0.75 -14.86 -26.04
N ALA A 380 -1.73 -13.95 -26.07
CA ALA A 380 -1.80 -12.95 -27.13
C ALA A 380 -0.57 -12.01 -27.04
N ASN A 381 -0.11 -11.49 -28.18
CA ASN A 381 0.90 -10.44 -28.19
C ASN A 381 0.42 -9.26 -27.36
N ILE A 382 1.27 -8.73 -26.49
CA ILE A 382 1.00 -7.53 -25.72
C ILE A 382 1.27 -6.33 -26.63
N THR A 383 0.22 -5.54 -26.89
CA THR A 383 0.23 -4.42 -27.85
C THR A 383 0.01 -3.06 -27.19
N GLY A 384 -0.32 -3.03 -25.90
CA GLY A 384 -0.35 -1.82 -25.07
C GLY A 384 0.72 -1.87 -23.98
N ALA A 385 1.08 -0.71 -23.41
CA ALA A 385 1.99 -0.66 -22.28
C ALA A 385 1.31 -1.31 -21.07
N VAL A 386 1.98 -2.26 -20.41
CA VAL A 386 1.37 -3.01 -19.31
C VAL A 386 2.34 -3.25 -18.16
N PHE A 387 1.83 -3.21 -16.95
CA PHE A 387 2.49 -3.70 -15.75
C PHE A 387 1.93 -5.04 -15.33
N ILE A 388 2.72 -6.10 -15.49
CA ILE A 388 2.38 -7.45 -15.04
C ILE A 388 3.17 -7.74 -13.78
N ASP A 389 2.46 -7.82 -12.65
CA ASP A 389 3.09 -7.89 -11.33
C ASP A 389 2.73 -9.16 -10.57
N GLY A 390 3.57 -10.20 -10.72
CA GLY A 390 3.45 -11.45 -9.99
C GLY A 390 3.71 -11.36 -8.48
N THR A 391 4.25 -10.25 -7.99
CA THR A 391 4.55 -10.06 -6.55
C THR A 391 3.30 -9.84 -5.70
N THR A 392 2.17 -9.53 -6.35
CA THR A 392 0.85 -9.35 -5.73
C THR A 392 0.22 -10.65 -5.22
N GLN A 393 0.73 -11.80 -5.67
CA GLN A 393 0.23 -13.10 -5.25
C GLN A 393 0.46 -13.32 -3.75
N GLY A 394 -0.63 -13.61 -3.01
CA GLY A 394 -0.60 -13.86 -1.57
C GLY A 394 0.47 -14.88 -1.15
N GLY A 395 1.33 -14.44 -0.22
CA GLY A 395 2.48 -15.20 0.30
C GLY A 395 3.83 -14.90 -0.37
N TYR A 396 3.89 -13.96 -1.33
CA TYR A 396 5.14 -13.57 -1.96
C TYR A 396 6.15 -13.05 -0.92
N SER A 397 7.37 -13.60 -0.94
CA SER A 397 8.48 -13.16 -0.09
C SER A 397 9.79 -13.29 -0.86
N ASN A 398 10.01 -12.36 -1.80
CA ASN A 398 11.19 -12.32 -2.69
C ASN A 398 11.41 -13.56 -3.57
N THR A 399 10.45 -14.48 -3.59
CA THR A 399 10.44 -15.66 -4.43
C THR A 399 9.15 -15.64 -5.24
N PRO A 400 9.23 -15.63 -6.58
CA PRO A 400 8.05 -15.69 -7.43
C PRO A 400 7.12 -16.87 -7.08
N LEU A 401 5.83 -16.60 -7.02
CA LEU A 401 4.80 -17.61 -6.73
C LEU A 401 3.92 -17.95 -7.94
N ILE A 402 3.88 -17.08 -8.94
CA ILE A 402 3.12 -17.34 -10.16
C ILE A 402 4.01 -18.05 -11.17
N VAL A 403 3.67 -19.30 -11.49
CA VAL A 403 4.33 -20.10 -12.52
C VAL A 403 3.50 -20.07 -13.80
N VAL A 404 4.00 -19.40 -14.82
CA VAL A 404 3.45 -19.42 -16.18
C VAL A 404 4.15 -20.52 -16.96
N ASN A 405 3.40 -21.59 -17.27
CA ASN A 405 3.94 -22.82 -17.82
C ASN A 405 3.45 -23.07 -19.26
N GLY A 406 4.38 -23.09 -20.23
CA GLY A 406 4.11 -23.37 -21.65
C GLY A 406 3.94 -24.86 -21.99
N GLY A 407 4.21 -25.76 -21.03
CA GLY A 407 4.01 -27.20 -21.16
C GLY A 407 4.89 -27.88 -22.22
N GLY A 408 5.93 -27.22 -22.72
CA GLY A 408 6.82 -27.71 -23.78
C GLY A 408 6.17 -27.75 -25.17
N SER A 409 5.07 -27.03 -25.35
CA SER A 409 4.30 -27.02 -26.61
C SER A 409 3.98 -25.62 -27.15
N ILE A 410 4.03 -24.60 -26.29
CA ILE A 410 3.82 -23.21 -26.66
C ILE A 410 5.18 -22.57 -26.96
N GLN A 411 5.25 -21.83 -28.07
CA GLN A 411 6.49 -21.22 -28.56
C GLN A 411 7.03 -20.17 -27.60
N ASP A 412 6.26 -19.10 -27.40
CA ASP A 412 6.68 -17.96 -26.59
C ASP A 412 5.77 -17.81 -25.36
N GLY A 413 6.36 -17.34 -24.26
CA GLY A 413 5.64 -16.94 -23.06
C GLY A 413 4.96 -15.59 -23.25
N PHE A 414 5.63 -14.53 -22.83
CA PHE A 414 5.15 -13.16 -23.03
C PHE A 414 5.80 -12.55 -24.26
N ARG A 415 4.99 -11.94 -25.13
CA ARG A 415 5.50 -11.24 -26.30
C ARG A 415 5.14 -9.76 -26.26
N LEU A 416 6.12 -8.91 -25.95
CA LEU A 416 5.98 -7.46 -25.99
C LEU A 416 6.14 -6.98 -27.44
N TYR A 417 5.04 -6.52 -28.04
CA TYR A 417 4.96 -6.16 -29.45
C TYR A 417 4.90 -4.64 -29.67
N SER A 418 4.79 -4.20 -30.93
CA SER A 418 4.58 -2.78 -31.27
C SER A 418 3.40 -2.18 -30.48
N GLY A 419 3.67 -1.08 -29.77
CA GLY A 419 2.71 -0.39 -28.89
C GLY A 419 2.87 -0.68 -27.39
N SER A 420 3.65 -1.70 -27.02
CA SER A 420 3.91 -2.08 -25.62
C SER A 420 5.11 -1.41 -24.97
N ALA A 421 5.59 -0.30 -25.52
CA ALA A 421 6.77 0.39 -24.99
C ALA A 421 6.55 0.84 -23.54
N GLY A 422 7.57 0.68 -22.69
CA GLY A 422 7.48 1.02 -21.27
C GLY A 422 6.82 -0.06 -20.40
N SER A 423 6.56 -1.26 -20.93
CA SER A 423 5.94 -2.34 -20.14
C SER A 423 6.88 -2.85 -19.05
N THR A 424 6.31 -3.32 -17.95
CA THR A 424 7.04 -3.99 -16.88
C THR A 424 6.49 -5.38 -16.65
N ILE A 425 7.35 -6.40 -16.63
CA ILE A 425 6.99 -7.77 -16.26
C ILE A 425 7.87 -8.18 -15.08
N ARG A 426 7.27 -8.52 -13.94
CA ARG A 426 8.02 -8.88 -12.73
C ARG A 426 7.40 -9.97 -11.87
N GLY A 427 8.25 -10.63 -11.08
CA GLY A 427 7.82 -11.56 -10.03
C GLY A 427 7.20 -12.86 -10.54
N LEU A 428 7.50 -13.27 -11.77
CA LEU A 428 6.95 -14.48 -12.40
C LEU A 428 8.01 -15.57 -12.56
N VAL A 429 7.57 -16.83 -12.51
CA VAL A 429 8.31 -17.96 -13.06
C VAL A 429 7.77 -18.24 -14.46
N ILE A 430 8.65 -18.26 -15.45
CA ILE A 430 8.31 -18.41 -16.87
C ILE A 430 9.11 -19.60 -17.40
N GLN A 431 8.40 -20.68 -17.71
CA GLN A 431 9.05 -21.96 -17.97
C GLN A 431 8.35 -22.86 -19.00
N ASN A 432 9.12 -23.80 -19.54
CA ASN A 432 8.72 -24.80 -20.51
C ASN A 432 8.07 -24.20 -21.77
N PHE A 433 8.61 -23.08 -22.25
CA PHE A 433 8.34 -22.61 -23.61
C PHE A 433 9.30 -23.31 -24.59
N THR A 434 8.96 -23.38 -25.88
CA THR A 434 9.80 -24.04 -26.88
C THR A 434 10.77 -23.07 -27.58
N GLN A 435 10.66 -21.78 -27.31
CA GLN A 435 11.49 -20.74 -27.89
C GLN A 435 11.88 -19.66 -26.87
N ASP A 436 11.03 -18.66 -26.63
CA ASP A 436 11.38 -17.52 -25.78
C ASP A 436 10.44 -17.45 -24.57
N GLY A 437 10.99 -17.38 -23.36
CA GLY A 437 10.16 -17.10 -22.18
C GLY A 437 9.53 -15.71 -22.26
N ILE A 438 10.31 -14.72 -22.72
CA ILE A 438 9.85 -13.37 -23.03
C ILE A 438 10.49 -12.93 -24.36
N ASP A 439 9.67 -12.70 -25.39
CA ASP A 439 10.09 -12.09 -26.67
C ASP A 439 9.77 -10.59 -26.66
N ILE A 440 10.75 -9.76 -27.01
CA ILE A 440 10.57 -8.30 -27.14
C ILE A 440 10.79 -7.93 -28.60
N TYR A 441 9.69 -7.61 -29.28
CA TYR A 441 9.67 -7.34 -30.71
C TYR A 441 9.04 -5.97 -30.99
N GLN A 442 9.83 -5.04 -31.55
CA GLN A 442 9.38 -3.67 -31.87
C GLN A 442 8.81 -2.91 -30.66
N SER A 443 9.34 -3.20 -29.47
CA SER A 443 9.02 -2.51 -28.22
C SER A 443 10.31 -2.07 -27.52
N ASN A 444 10.28 -0.96 -26.78
CA ASN A 444 11.45 -0.37 -26.12
C ASN A 444 11.10 0.13 -24.71
N GLY A 445 12.12 0.45 -23.91
CA GLY A 445 11.93 0.97 -22.55
C GLY A 445 11.27 -0.01 -21.57
N ASN A 446 11.28 -1.30 -21.88
CA ASN A 446 10.63 -2.32 -21.04
C ASN A 446 11.51 -2.71 -19.84
N THR A 447 10.87 -2.99 -18.70
CA THR A 447 11.53 -3.44 -17.49
C THR A 447 11.18 -4.90 -17.21
N ILE A 448 12.19 -5.78 -17.24
CA ILE A 448 12.04 -7.20 -16.90
C ILE A 448 12.84 -7.45 -15.62
N VAL A 449 12.17 -7.66 -14.49
CA VAL A 449 12.84 -7.67 -13.16
C VAL A 449 12.26 -8.73 -12.23
N GLY A 450 13.12 -9.37 -11.42
CA GLY A 450 12.67 -10.31 -10.39
C GLY A 450 11.94 -11.56 -10.92
N ASN A 451 12.12 -11.90 -12.20
CA ASN A 451 11.53 -13.09 -12.81
C ASN A 451 12.50 -14.29 -12.77
N TYR A 452 11.96 -15.49 -12.67
CA TYR A 452 12.66 -16.75 -12.87
C TYR A 452 12.35 -17.25 -14.28
N ILE A 453 13.29 -17.09 -15.21
CA ILE A 453 13.09 -17.43 -16.62
C ILE A 453 13.92 -18.66 -16.97
N GLY A 454 13.25 -19.74 -17.41
CA GLY A 454 13.89 -20.99 -17.82
C GLY A 454 14.30 -21.91 -16.65
N ILE A 455 13.91 -21.54 -15.44
CA ILE A 455 14.14 -22.28 -14.19
C ILE A 455 12.80 -22.45 -13.46
N THR A 456 12.71 -23.49 -12.64
CA THR A 456 11.55 -23.78 -11.80
C THR A 456 11.38 -22.76 -10.68
N GLN A 457 10.22 -22.81 -10.00
CA GLN A 457 9.94 -22.00 -8.82
C GLN A 457 10.98 -22.15 -7.69
N ALA A 458 11.67 -23.30 -7.61
CA ALA A 458 12.75 -23.52 -6.66
C ALA A 458 14.02 -22.67 -6.96
N GLY A 459 14.05 -21.93 -8.07
CA GLY A 459 15.14 -21.02 -8.45
C GLY A 459 16.45 -21.70 -8.89
N THR A 460 16.50 -23.03 -8.92
CA THR A 460 17.74 -23.79 -9.12
C THR A 460 17.63 -24.90 -10.16
N ALA A 461 16.46 -25.53 -10.32
CA ALA A 461 16.25 -26.57 -11.33
C ALA A 461 15.85 -25.96 -12.68
N ALA A 462 16.47 -26.45 -13.76
CA ALA A 462 16.13 -26.02 -15.12
C ALA A 462 14.73 -26.51 -15.53
N ALA A 463 13.99 -25.65 -16.23
CA ALA A 463 12.68 -25.94 -16.80
C ALA A 463 12.61 -25.61 -18.31
N GLY A 464 13.68 -25.08 -18.89
CA GLY A 464 13.77 -24.74 -20.31
C GLY A 464 12.94 -23.52 -20.69
N ASN A 465 13.40 -22.81 -21.71
CA ASN A 465 12.68 -21.86 -22.56
C ASN A 465 13.39 -21.87 -23.91
#